data_AF-A0A914PYH4-F1
#
_entry.id   AF-A0A914PYH4-F1
#
_cell.length_a   1.000
_cell.length_b   1.000
_cell.length_c   1.000
_cell.angle_alpha   90.00
_cell.angle_beta   90.00
_cell.angle_gamma   90.00
#
_symmetry.space_group_name_H-M   'P 1'
#
loop_
_entity.id
_entity.type
_entity.pdbx_description
1 polymer ?
#
loop_
_entity_poly.entity_id
_entity_poly.type
_entity_poly.pdbx_seq_one_letter_code
_entity_poly.pdbx_strand_id
1 'polypeptide(L)'
;MGIKRFDQNRFIIADAYFGIYLVNLKLDHAEQIIKPSANDENDNLTNVECAFFNDVAVLNNDTIIFSCSSSRWGVGLAFHMLLEHKIDGKLQLTVENATPQIFIDNLPGLPDNIRITSENNYFVGLAVHRSSNYFSIFDFMGHYPWARKMFIEWIPESFINTYLPKLTKKYGFVIEFDESGNTVETFQDPTGETVNYISEVVESNGTLYLGSFKDDYIAKVLKNMGVLTEI
;
A
#
# COMPACT_ATOMS: atom_id res chain seq x y z
N MET A 1 7.18 5.27 -0.85
CA MET A 1 7.14 6.48 -1.69
C MET A 1 7.56 6.12 -3.09
N GLY A 2 6.74 6.53 -4.05
CA GLY A 2 6.88 6.18 -5.45
C GLY A 2 7.28 7.35 -6.31
N ILE A 3 8.22 7.15 -7.23
CA ILE A 3 8.46 8.06 -8.36
C ILE A 3 8.39 7.26 -9.65
N LYS A 4 7.68 7.79 -10.65
CA LYS A 4 7.63 7.22 -12.00
C LYS A 4 7.75 8.32 -13.03
N ARG A 5 8.30 7.98 -14.19
CA ARG A 5 8.28 8.88 -15.34
C ARG A 5 6.85 8.92 -15.88
N PHE A 6 6.28 10.11 -16.01
CA PHE A 6 4.95 10.30 -16.58
C PHE A 6 5.04 10.51 -18.09
N ASP A 7 5.95 11.39 -18.53
CA ASP A 7 6.24 11.60 -19.94
C ASP A 7 7.71 12.00 -20.18
N GLN A 8 8.01 12.61 -21.34
CA GLN A 8 9.37 13.00 -21.68
C GLN A 8 10.01 13.97 -20.68
N ASN A 9 9.21 14.85 -20.05
CA ASN A 9 9.67 15.95 -19.21
C ASN A 9 9.10 15.93 -17.79
N ARG A 10 8.03 15.17 -17.54
CA ARG A 10 7.32 15.11 -16.26
C ARG A 10 7.53 13.78 -15.54
N PHE A 11 7.65 13.86 -14.22
CA PHE A 11 7.64 12.74 -13.28
C PHE A 11 6.40 12.84 -12.41
N ILE A 12 5.83 11.69 -12.07
CA ILE A 12 4.79 11.60 -11.06
C ILE A 12 5.40 11.05 -9.77
N ILE A 13 5.04 11.67 -8.64
CA ILE A 13 5.58 11.36 -7.33
C ILE A 13 4.41 11.11 -6.38
N ALA A 14 4.38 9.94 -5.75
CA ALA A 14 3.53 9.63 -4.62
C ALA A 14 4.30 9.90 -3.33
N ASP A 15 3.92 11.00 -2.67
CA ASP A 15 4.41 11.39 -1.35
C ASP A 15 3.41 10.96 -0.28
N ALA A 16 3.95 10.35 0.78
CA ALA A 16 3.13 9.72 1.79
C ALA A 16 2.47 10.71 2.77
N TYR A 17 2.93 11.96 2.82
CA TYR A 17 2.35 13.06 3.61
C TYR A 17 1.55 14.04 2.76
N PHE A 18 1.99 14.26 1.53
CA PHE A 18 1.49 15.34 0.68
C PHE A 18 0.69 14.85 -0.53
N GLY A 19 0.49 13.55 -0.73
CA GLY A 19 -0.30 13.02 -1.83
C GLY A 19 0.48 12.93 -3.13
N ILE A 20 -0.16 13.18 -4.28
CA ILE A 20 0.46 12.93 -5.58
C ILE A 20 0.79 14.25 -6.28
N TYR A 21 2.03 14.32 -6.76
CA TYR A 21 2.59 15.46 -7.49
C TYR A 21 2.97 15.08 -8.91
N LEU A 22 2.76 16.03 -9.82
CA LEU A 22 3.31 16.03 -11.16
C LEU A 22 4.43 17.07 -11.23
N VAL A 23 5.64 16.62 -11.49
CA VAL A 23 6.86 17.43 -11.42
C VAL A 23 7.54 17.51 -12.78
N ASN A 24 7.74 18.73 -13.27
CA ASN A 24 8.54 19.01 -14.46
C ASN A 24 9.93 19.54 -14.04
N LEU A 25 10.95 18.69 -14.19
CA LEU A 25 12.31 19.04 -13.79
C LEU A 25 12.96 20.12 -14.68
N LYS A 26 12.50 20.29 -15.93
CA LYS A 26 13.05 21.31 -16.84
C LYS A 26 12.52 22.71 -16.54
N LEU A 27 11.26 22.78 -16.14
CA LEU A 27 10.59 24.04 -15.80
C LEU A 27 10.70 24.38 -14.31
N ASP A 28 11.34 23.52 -13.51
CA ASP A 28 11.40 23.61 -12.05
C ASP A 28 10.01 23.84 -11.42
N HIS A 29 9.04 23.07 -11.90
CA HIS A 29 7.63 23.24 -11.54
C HIS A 29 7.07 21.93 -11.00
N ALA A 30 6.42 22.01 -9.83
CA ALA A 30 5.72 20.89 -9.20
C ALA A 30 4.27 21.27 -8.93
N GLU A 31 3.34 20.45 -9.42
CA GLU A 31 1.91 20.62 -9.27
C GLU A 31 1.34 19.47 -8.42
N GLN A 32 0.59 19.79 -7.36
CA GLN A 32 -0.10 18.78 -6.58
C GLN A 32 -1.41 18.42 -7.29
N ILE A 33 -1.51 17.20 -7.80
CA ILE A 33 -2.68 16.73 -8.56
C ILE A 33 -3.68 15.99 -7.67
N ILE A 34 -3.22 15.40 -6.57
CA ILE A 34 -4.09 14.71 -5.60
C ILE A 34 -3.65 15.09 -4.17
N LYS A 35 -4.63 15.54 -3.37
CA LYS A 35 -4.45 15.87 -1.96
C LYS A 35 -4.87 14.70 -1.06
N PRO A 36 -4.21 14.50 0.09
CA PRO A 36 -4.67 13.55 1.08
C PRO A 36 -5.97 13.97 1.76
N SER A 37 -6.88 13.03 1.97
CA SER A 37 -8.15 13.23 2.69
C SER A 37 -7.96 13.69 4.13
N ALA A 38 -6.88 13.26 4.80
CA ALA A 38 -6.57 13.67 6.17
C ALA A 38 -6.31 15.17 6.34
N ASN A 39 -6.05 15.89 5.23
CA ASN A 39 -5.74 17.33 5.23
C ASN A 39 -6.90 18.20 4.67
N ASP A 40 -8.04 17.62 4.31
CA ASP A 40 -9.19 18.35 3.76
C ASP A 40 -10.26 18.60 4.85
N GLU A 41 -10.11 19.69 5.61
CA GLU A 41 -11.07 20.10 6.65
C GLU A 41 -12.44 20.53 6.09
N ASN A 42 -12.57 20.71 4.77
CA ASN A 42 -13.78 21.24 4.13
C ASN A 42 -14.52 20.24 3.24
N ASP A 43 -14.04 19.00 3.07
CA ASP A 43 -14.71 17.85 2.42
C ASP A 43 -15.33 18.14 1.02
N ASN A 44 -14.93 19.23 0.37
CA ASN A 44 -15.68 19.80 -0.76
C ASN A 44 -14.89 19.90 -2.06
N LEU A 45 -13.62 19.49 -2.11
CA LEU A 45 -12.84 19.65 -3.35
C LEU A 45 -12.13 18.42 -3.89
N THR A 46 -12.05 17.31 -3.15
CA THR A 46 -11.44 16.09 -3.70
C THR A 46 -12.22 14.85 -3.28
N ASN A 47 -12.88 14.17 -4.23
CA ASN A 47 -13.49 12.83 -4.04
C ASN A 47 -12.42 11.73 -3.79
N VAL A 48 -11.31 12.08 -3.13
CA VAL A 48 -10.15 11.22 -2.95
C VAL A 48 -10.21 10.65 -1.55
N GLU A 49 -10.68 9.43 -1.45
CA GLU A 49 -10.71 8.68 -0.19
C GLU A 49 -9.34 8.07 0.16
N CYS A 50 -8.28 8.88 0.21
CA CYS A 50 -6.95 8.41 0.57
C CYS A 50 -6.16 9.36 1.45
N ALA A 51 -5.69 8.85 2.59
CA ALA A 51 -4.82 9.55 3.54
C ALA A 51 -3.38 9.04 3.52
N PHE A 52 -3.14 7.81 3.06
CA PHE A 52 -1.81 7.20 3.06
C PHE A 52 -1.46 6.61 1.68
N PHE A 53 -0.76 7.43 0.90
CA PHE A 53 -0.23 7.05 -0.41
C PHE A 53 1.12 6.37 -0.24
N ASN A 54 1.33 5.23 -0.91
CA ASN A 54 2.61 4.53 -0.89
C ASN A 54 3.36 4.66 -2.21
N ASP A 55 2.68 4.37 -3.32
CA ASP A 55 3.28 4.32 -4.64
C ASP A 55 2.27 4.65 -5.75
N VAL A 56 2.80 4.88 -6.95
CA VAL A 56 2.05 5.21 -8.16
C VAL A 56 2.68 4.48 -9.35
N ALA A 57 1.83 4.08 -10.29
CA ALA A 57 2.20 3.56 -11.60
C ALA A 57 1.46 4.32 -12.70
N VAL A 58 2.13 4.46 -13.84
CA VAL A 58 1.61 5.17 -15.02
C VAL A 58 1.14 4.12 -16.01
N LEU A 59 -0.17 4.09 -16.28
CA LEU A 59 -0.77 3.09 -17.17
C LEU A 59 -0.61 3.50 -18.64
N ASN A 60 -0.78 4.79 -18.91
CA ASN A 60 -0.64 5.39 -20.23
C ASN A 60 -0.40 6.91 -20.06
N ASN A 61 -0.48 7.69 -21.15
CA ASN A 61 -0.09 9.10 -21.16
C ASN A 61 -0.96 10.02 -20.27
N ASP A 62 -2.17 9.59 -19.89
CA ASP A 62 -3.09 10.39 -19.08
C ASP A 62 -3.59 9.66 -17.83
N THR A 63 -3.37 8.35 -17.72
CA THR A 63 -3.95 7.51 -16.68
C THR A 63 -2.90 6.98 -15.73
N ILE A 64 -3.17 7.11 -14.43
CA ILE A 64 -2.33 6.61 -13.34
C ILE A 64 -3.15 5.71 -12.43
N ILE A 65 -2.46 4.78 -11.78
CA ILE A 65 -2.97 3.98 -10.68
C ILE A 65 -2.09 4.19 -9.45
N PHE A 66 -2.67 4.27 -8.27
CA PHE A 66 -1.92 4.46 -7.03
C PHE A 66 -2.50 3.64 -5.90
N SER A 67 -1.65 3.32 -4.93
CA SER A 67 -2.00 2.52 -3.77
C SER A 67 -2.38 3.43 -2.61
N CYS A 68 -3.45 3.06 -1.93
CA CYS A 68 -3.90 3.72 -0.73
C CYS A 68 -4.02 2.72 0.42
N SER A 69 -3.19 2.90 1.43
CA SER A 69 -3.18 2.03 2.60
C SER A 69 -4.29 2.34 3.60
N SER A 70 -4.77 3.58 3.64
CA SER A 70 -5.88 3.98 4.52
C SER A 70 -6.51 5.28 4.04
N SER A 71 -7.83 5.40 4.24
CA SER A 71 -8.59 6.62 3.89
C SER A 71 -8.59 7.68 5.00
N ARG A 72 -8.05 7.36 6.19
CA ARG A 72 -8.18 8.22 7.39
C ARG A 72 -6.85 8.58 8.04
N TRP A 73 -5.98 7.59 8.20
CA TRP A 73 -4.70 7.73 8.86
C TRP A 73 -3.56 7.75 7.84
N GLY A 74 -2.66 8.70 7.97
CA GLY A 74 -1.45 8.82 7.16
C GLY A 74 -0.22 8.15 7.80
N VAL A 75 0.97 8.53 7.30
CA VAL A 75 2.27 8.02 7.76
C VAL A 75 2.47 8.26 9.26
N GLY A 76 3.10 7.29 9.94
CA GLY A 76 3.37 7.35 11.38
C GLY A 76 2.19 6.95 12.25
N LEU A 77 0.99 6.79 11.66
CA LEU A 77 -0.22 6.35 12.35
C LEU A 77 -0.63 4.92 11.95
N ALA A 78 0.33 4.11 11.47
CA ALA A 78 0.11 2.71 11.10
C ALA A 78 -0.56 1.90 12.21
N PHE A 79 -0.21 2.19 13.47
CA PHE A 79 -0.87 1.56 14.62
C PHE A 79 -2.37 1.91 14.74
N HIS A 80 -2.76 3.15 14.43
CA HIS A 80 -4.17 3.55 14.42
C HIS A 80 -4.93 2.78 13.33
N MET A 81 -4.32 2.56 12.17
CA MET A 81 -4.91 1.74 11.10
C MET A 81 -5.12 0.29 11.54
N LEU A 82 -4.13 -0.28 12.24
CA LEU A 82 -4.24 -1.64 12.78
C LEU A 82 -5.37 -1.73 13.80
N LEU A 83 -5.42 -0.82 14.78
CA LEU A 83 -6.47 -0.79 15.80
C LEU A 83 -7.87 -0.50 15.26
N GLU A 84 -7.98 0.43 14.31
CA GLU A 84 -9.26 0.72 13.67
C GLU A 84 -9.78 -0.53 12.97
N HIS A 85 -8.87 -1.37 12.47
CA HIS A 85 -9.15 -2.64 11.84
C HIS A 85 -10.18 -2.54 10.70
N LYS A 86 -10.33 -1.34 10.12
CA LYS A 86 -11.17 -1.10 8.95
C LYS A 86 -10.43 -1.57 7.70
N ILE A 87 -11.02 -2.48 6.94
CA ILE A 87 -10.42 -2.94 5.67
C ILE A 87 -10.67 -1.84 4.63
N ASP A 88 -9.73 -0.91 4.50
CA ASP A 88 -9.82 0.25 3.60
C ASP A 88 -8.62 0.38 2.64
N GLY A 89 -7.74 -0.62 2.64
CA GLY A 89 -6.68 -0.74 1.65
C GLY A 89 -7.28 -0.89 0.26
N LYS A 90 -6.90 0.01 -0.65
CA LYS A 90 -7.47 0.10 -1.99
C LYS A 90 -6.44 0.54 -3.04
N LEU A 91 -6.74 0.25 -4.31
CA LEU A 91 -6.10 0.86 -5.45
C LEU A 91 -7.09 1.83 -6.09
N GLN A 92 -6.61 3.00 -6.47
CA GLN A 92 -7.41 4.00 -7.16
C GLN A 92 -6.76 4.38 -8.47
N LEU A 93 -7.60 4.67 -9.46
CA LEU A 93 -7.20 5.09 -10.80
C LEU A 93 -7.69 6.51 -11.03
N THR A 94 -6.87 7.32 -11.70
CA THR A 94 -7.33 8.61 -12.19
C THR A 94 -6.79 8.90 -13.57
N VAL A 95 -7.58 9.66 -14.33
CA VAL A 95 -7.16 10.31 -15.58
C VAL A 95 -6.72 11.73 -15.23
N GLU A 96 -5.76 12.28 -15.97
CA GLU A 96 -5.25 13.64 -15.79
C GLU A 96 -6.42 14.65 -15.72
N ASN A 97 -6.45 15.48 -14.67
CA ASN A 97 -7.52 16.43 -14.35
C ASN A 97 -8.90 15.82 -14.03
N ALA A 98 -9.01 14.50 -13.84
CA ALA A 98 -10.23 13.84 -13.36
C ALA A 98 -10.15 13.51 -11.86
N THR A 99 -11.32 13.27 -11.26
CA THR A 99 -11.41 12.76 -9.89
C THR A 99 -11.02 11.28 -9.85
N PRO A 100 -10.15 10.86 -8.92
CA PRO A 100 -9.82 9.45 -8.74
C PRO A 100 -11.05 8.58 -8.47
N GLN A 101 -11.06 7.40 -9.07
CA GLN A 101 -12.07 6.37 -8.89
C GLN A 101 -11.45 5.15 -8.20
N ILE A 102 -12.28 4.43 -7.44
CA ILE A 102 -11.87 3.16 -6.84
C ILE A 102 -11.72 2.13 -7.96
N PHE A 103 -10.54 1.54 -8.07
CA PHE A 103 -10.24 0.46 -9.02
C PHE A 103 -10.37 -0.90 -8.34
N ILE A 104 -9.72 -1.07 -7.19
CA ILE A 104 -9.83 -2.27 -6.34
C ILE A 104 -10.01 -1.80 -4.91
N ASP A 105 -10.98 -2.36 -4.18
CA ASP A 105 -11.23 -2.03 -2.77
C ASP A 105 -11.12 -3.27 -1.90
N ASN A 106 -11.14 -3.07 -0.58
CA ASN A 106 -11.22 -4.12 0.42
C ASN A 106 -10.08 -5.15 0.29
N LEU A 107 -8.86 -4.68 0.01
CA LEU A 107 -7.68 -5.54 -0.09
C LEU A 107 -7.43 -6.25 1.25
N PRO A 108 -6.95 -7.51 1.25
CA PRO A 108 -6.74 -8.32 2.45
C PRO A 108 -5.50 -7.87 3.27
N GLY A 109 -5.08 -6.62 3.10
CA GLY A 109 -3.88 -6.07 3.71
C GLY A 109 -3.69 -4.60 3.36
N LEU A 110 -2.57 -4.05 3.82
CA LEU A 110 -2.16 -2.68 3.53
C LEU A 110 -1.37 -2.65 2.22
N PRO A 111 -1.94 -2.14 1.11
CA PRO A 111 -1.21 -2.05 -0.16
C PRO A 111 -0.06 -1.06 -0.06
N ASP A 112 1.10 -1.52 -0.50
CA ASP A 112 2.34 -0.74 -0.57
C ASP A 112 2.65 -0.43 -2.03
N ASN A 113 3.69 -1.02 -2.64
CA ASN A 113 4.06 -0.66 -4.01
C ASN A 113 3.19 -1.31 -5.09
N ILE A 114 3.08 -0.62 -6.23
CA ILE A 114 2.41 -1.09 -7.45
C ILE A 114 3.41 -1.19 -8.59
N ARG A 115 3.49 -2.34 -9.25
CA ARG A 115 4.39 -2.57 -10.38
C ARG A 115 3.65 -3.21 -11.54
N ILE A 116 3.81 -2.63 -12.72
CA ILE A 116 3.26 -3.17 -13.96
C ILE A 116 4.13 -4.35 -14.38
N THR A 117 3.50 -5.49 -14.67
CA THR A 117 4.16 -6.71 -15.09
C THR A 117 4.48 -6.68 -16.59
N SER A 118 5.28 -7.64 -17.05
CA SER A 118 5.50 -7.86 -18.48
C SER A 118 4.23 -8.24 -19.26
N GLU A 119 3.19 -8.69 -18.56
CA GLU A 119 1.88 -9.08 -19.10
C GLU A 119 0.82 -7.97 -18.96
N ASN A 120 1.25 -6.75 -18.61
CA ASN A 120 0.36 -5.60 -18.39
C ASN A 120 -0.58 -5.73 -17.17
N ASN A 121 -0.31 -6.69 -16.28
CA ASN A 121 -0.98 -6.83 -14.99
C ASN A 121 -0.32 -5.92 -13.92
N TYR A 122 -0.84 -5.96 -12.69
CA TYR A 122 -0.38 -5.17 -11.56
C TYR A 122 0.04 -6.07 -10.40
N PHE A 123 1.34 -6.08 -10.07
CA PHE A 123 1.79 -6.57 -8.77
C PHE A 123 1.54 -5.55 -7.69
N VAL A 124 0.95 -6.01 -6.58
CA VAL A 124 0.74 -5.23 -5.37
C VAL A 124 1.33 -5.99 -4.19
N GLY A 125 2.33 -5.40 -3.55
CA GLY A 125 2.85 -5.87 -2.27
C GLY A 125 1.93 -5.45 -1.13
N LEU A 126 1.65 -6.35 -0.19
CA LEU A 126 0.88 -6.02 1.00
C LEU A 126 1.81 -6.02 2.22
N ALA A 127 2.10 -4.82 2.72
CA ALA A 127 2.98 -4.58 3.86
C ALA A 127 2.47 -5.25 5.14
N VAL A 128 1.15 -5.29 5.35
CA VAL A 128 0.56 -6.01 6.47
C VAL A 128 -0.61 -6.82 5.95
N HIS A 129 -0.64 -8.11 6.28
CA HIS A 129 -1.77 -8.98 6.00
C HIS A 129 -2.81 -8.93 7.12
N ARG A 130 -4.09 -8.97 6.75
CA ARG A 130 -5.20 -9.14 7.67
C ARG A 130 -5.89 -10.47 7.39
N SER A 131 -5.83 -11.38 8.35
CA SER A 131 -6.52 -12.67 8.26
C SER A 131 -7.46 -12.84 9.45
N SER A 132 -8.68 -13.30 9.17
CA SER A 132 -9.64 -13.74 10.18
C SER A 132 -9.31 -15.13 10.77
N ASN A 133 -8.28 -15.81 10.24
CA ASN A 133 -7.96 -17.20 10.61
C ASN A 133 -7.21 -17.33 11.95
N TYR A 134 -6.84 -16.23 12.59
CA TYR A 134 -6.23 -16.23 13.92
C TYR A 134 -6.79 -15.10 14.77
N PHE A 135 -6.77 -15.29 16.09
CA PHE A 135 -7.14 -14.23 17.00
C PHE A 135 -6.17 -13.06 16.84
N SER A 136 -6.72 -11.89 16.54
CA SER A 136 -6.00 -10.64 16.51
C SER A 136 -6.63 -9.72 17.54
N ILE A 137 -5.80 -9.22 18.46
CA ILE A 137 -6.22 -8.24 19.47
C ILE A 137 -6.81 -6.99 18.81
N PHE A 138 -6.32 -6.67 17.61
CA PHE A 138 -6.81 -5.56 16.81
C PHE A 138 -8.23 -5.80 16.30
N ASP A 139 -8.55 -7.02 15.85
CA ASP A 139 -9.89 -7.40 15.38
C ASP A 139 -10.88 -7.35 16.53
N PHE A 140 -10.50 -7.89 17.69
CA PHE A 140 -11.31 -7.84 18.91
C PHE A 140 -11.59 -6.40 19.34
N MET A 141 -10.56 -5.55 19.38
CA MET A 141 -10.70 -4.15 19.77
C MET A 141 -11.44 -3.30 18.72
N GLY A 142 -11.43 -3.70 17.46
CA GLY A 142 -12.14 -3.05 16.35
C GLY A 142 -13.63 -2.85 16.64
N HIS A 143 -14.25 -3.78 17.37
CA HIS A 143 -15.67 -3.74 17.75
C HIS A 143 -15.99 -2.76 18.89
N TYR A 144 -14.98 -2.23 19.59
CA TYR A 144 -15.17 -1.38 20.78
C TYR A 144 -14.42 -0.05 20.64
N PRO A 145 -15.02 0.97 19.98
CA PRO A 145 -14.38 2.27 19.75
C PRO A 145 -13.86 2.95 21.02
N TRP A 146 -14.60 2.83 22.13
CA TRP A 146 -14.20 3.36 23.43
C TRP A 146 -12.94 2.67 23.98
N ALA A 147 -12.82 1.35 23.80
CA ALA A 147 -11.66 0.59 24.28
C ALA A 147 -10.40 0.93 23.47
N ARG A 148 -10.52 1.12 22.16
CA ARG A 148 -9.42 1.60 21.30
C ARG A 148 -8.89 2.95 21.77
N LYS A 149 -9.81 3.91 22.01
CA LYS A 149 -9.45 5.25 22.47
C LYS A 149 -8.66 5.19 23.79
N MET A 150 -9.17 4.43 24.76
CA MET A 150 -8.49 4.23 26.04
C MET A 150 -7.10 3.59 25.88
N PHE A 151 -6.99 2.58 25.01
CA PHE A 151 -5.71 1.89 24.78
C PHE A 151 -4.66 2.80 24.15
N ILE A 152 -5.05 3.66 23.20
CA ILE A 152 -4.14 4.64 22.59
C ILE A 152 -3.74 5.71 23.61
N GLU A 153 -4.68 6.20 24.42
CA GLU A 153 -4.42 7.26 25.41
C GLU A 153 -3.54 6.79 26.58
N TRP A 154 -3.59 5.50 26.94
CA TRP A 154 -2.93 4.98 28.14
C TRP A 154 -1.57 4.33 27.89
N ILE A 155 -1.26 4.00 26.63
CA ILE A 155 -0.02 3.30 26.31
C ILE A 155 1.01 4.30 25.78
N PRO A 156 2.21 4.37 26.40
CA PRO A 156 3.29 5.21 25.91
C PRO A 156 3.64 4.89 24.45
N GLU A 157 3.92 5.92 23.64
CA GLU A 157 4.33 5.74 22.23
C GLU A 157 5.55 4.81 22.09
N SER A 158 6.48 4.85 23.05
CA SER A 158 7.65 3.96 23.07
C SER A 158 7.26 2.49 23.18
N PHE A 159 6.21 2.18 23.94
CA PHE A 159 5.69 0.82 24.05
C PHE A 159 5.02 0.38 22.74
N ILE A 160 4.20 1.26 22.15
CA ILE A 160 3.55 1.04 20.85
C ILE A 160 4.60 0.73 19.79
N ASN A 161 5.63 1.57 19.65
CA ASN A 161 6.63 1.40 18.60
C ASN A 161 7.53 0.17 18.82
N THR A 162 7.74 -0.27 20.06
CA THR A 162 8.68 -1.37 20.39
C THR A 162 8.02 -2.75 20.40
N TYR A 163 6.84 -2.88 21.02
CA TYR A 163 6.25 -4.18 21.33
C TYR A 163 5.12 -4.54 20.38
N LEU A 164 4.34 -3.57 19.91
CA LEU A 164 3.17 -3.85 19.12
C LEU A 164 3.44 -4.39 17.71
N PRO A 165 4.51 -3.98 17.01
CA PRO A 165 4.91 -4.63 15.76
C PRO A 165 5.19 -6.13 15.92
N LYS A 166 5.47 -6.61 17.15
CA LYS A 166 5.64 -8.05 17.44
C LYS A 166 4.32 -8.79 17.66
N LEU A 167 3.22 -8.07 17.83
CA LEU A 167 1.88 -8.62 17.99
C LEU A 167 1.17 -8.80 16.64
N THR A 168 1.70 -8.19 15.56
CA THR A 168 1.23 -8.51 14.21
C THR A 168 1.92 -9.79 13.74
N LYS A 169 1.13 -10.72 13.21
CA LYS A 169 1.69 -11.94 12.63
C LYS A 169 2.50 -11.54 11.40
N LYS A 170 3.73 -12.04 11.31
CA LYS A 170 4.54 -11.92 10.10
C LYS A 170 3.83 -12.62 8.95
N TYR A 171 3.91 -12.01 7.77
CA TYR A 171 3.28 -12.54 6.58
C TYR A 171 3.93 -11.88 5.36
N GLY A 172 4.27 -12.67 4.34
CA GLY A 172 4.63 -12.18 3.01
C GLY A 172 3.44 -12.33 2.08
N PHE A 173 2.98 -11.27 1.43
CA PHE A 173 1.85 -11.34 0.51
C PHE A 173 2.02 -10.40 -0.68
N VAL A 174 1.93 -10.97 -1.87
CA VAL A 174 1.81 -10.26 -3.15
C VAL A 174 0.57 -10.76 -3.86
N ILE A 175 -0.16 -9.83 -4.48
CA ILE A 175 -1.27 -10.15 -5.38
C ILE A 175 -0.95 -9.58 -6.76
N GLU A 176 -1.20 -10.38 -7.80
CA GLU A 176 -1.24 -9.94 -9.19
C GLU A 176 -2.69 -9.71 -9.60
N PHE A 177 -2.99 -8.52 -10.11
CA PHE A 177 -4.30 -8.17 -10.67
C PHE A 177 -4.22 -7.91 -12.16
N ASP A 178 -5.22 -8.35 -12.93
CA ASP A 178 -5.34 -8.01 -14.34
C ASP A 178 -5.79 -6.55 -14.55
N GLU A 179 -5.83 -6.11 -15.82
CA GLU A 179 -6.31 -4.78 -16.20
C GLU A 179 -7.76 -4.49 -15.78
N SER A 180 -8.57 -5.53 -15.51
CA SER A 180 -9.96 -5.43 -15.05
C SER A 180 -10.08 -5.47 -13.52
N GLY A 181 -8.98 -5.63 -12.79
CA GLY A 181 -8.95 -5.72 -11.33
C GLY A 181 -9.23 -7.11 -10.77
N ASN A 182 -9.27 -8.17 -11.61
CA ASN A 182 -9.42 -9.53 -11.13
C ASN A 182 -8.07 -10.08 -10.64
N THR A 183 -8.09 -10.88 -9.58
CA THR A 183 -6.90 -11.59 -9.11
C THR A 183 -6.46 -12.66 -10.11
N VAL A 184 -5.22 -12.56 -10.58
CA VAL A 184 -4.58 -13.53 -11.48
C VAL A 184 -3.85 -14.59 -10.66
N GLU A 185 -2.93 -14.16 -9.80
CA GLU A 185 -2.09 -15.03 -8.98
C GLU A 185 -1.77 -14.36 -7.63
N THR A 186 -1.44 -15.17 -6.63
CA THR A 186 -0.98 -14.69 -5.33
C THR A 186 0.27 -15.41 -4.89
N PHE A 187 1.23 -14.68 -4.34
CA PHE A 187 2.44 -15.24 -3.73
C PHE A 187 2.38 -14.98 -2.22
N GLN A 188 2.38 -16.06 -1.43
CA GLN A 188 2.14 -15.99 0.02
C GLN A 188 3.23 -16.74 0.79
N ASP A 189 3.75 -16.10 1.83
CA ASP A 189 4.50 -16.73 2.93
C ASP A 189 3.69 -16.54 4.21
N PRO A 190 2.84 -17.52 4.58
CA PRO A 190 1.98 -17.41 5.76
C PRO A 190 2.71 -17.44 7.10
N THR A 191 3.98 -17.86 7.09
CA THR A 191 4.86 -17.87 8.27
C THR A 191 5.65 -16.57 8.39
N GLY A 192 5.92 -15.94 7.25
CA GLY A 192 6.80 -14.78 7.13
C GLY A 192 8.25 -15.10 7.49
N GLU A 193 8.66 -16.37 7.44
CA GLU A 193 10.02 -16.82 7.75
C GLU A 193 10.99 -16.54 6.60
N THR A 194 10.53 -16.64 5.34
CA THR A 194 11.33 -16.38 4.15
C THR A 194 11.26 -14.92 3.72
N VAL A 195 10.09 -14.30 3.83
CA VAL A 195 9.90 -12.87 3.56
C VAL A 195 8.65 -12.37 4.28
N ASN A 196 8.73 -11.19 4.90
CA ASN A 196 7.62 -10.61 5.64
C ASN A 196 7.50 -9.10 5.38
N TYR A 197 6.29 -8.55 5.52
CA TYR A 197 6.01 -7.13 5.28
C TYR A 197 6.52 -6.63 3.90
N ILE A 198 6.12 -7.34 2.84
CA ILE A 198 6.55 -7.04 1.48
C ILE A 198 6.05 -5.64 1.09
N SER A 199 7.00 -4.75 0.81
CA SER A 199 6.76 -3.39 0.35
C SER A 199 7.02 -3.21 -1.14
N GLU A 200 7.77 -4.11 -1.78
CA GLU A 200 8.21 -3.97 -3.17
C GLU A 200 8.22 -5.31 -3.89
N VAL A 201 7.84 -5.32 -5.17
CA VAL A 201 7.87 -6.52 -6.02
C VAL A 201 8.33 -6.16 -7.41
N VAL A 202 9.49 -6.64 -7.84
CA VAL A 202 10.00 -6.38 -9.19
C VAL A 202 10.10 -7.68 -9.97
N GLU A 203 9.49 -7.73 -11.15
CA GLU A 203 9.64 -8.85 -12.09
C GLU A 203 10.83 -8.62 -13.01
N SER A 204 11.69 -9.64 -13.16
CA SER A 204 12.73 -9.66 -14.19
C SER A 204 13.10 -11.10 -14.57
N ASN A 205 13.06 -11.41 -15.88
CA ASN A 205 13.45 -12.72 -16.43
C ASN A 205 12.77 -13.91 -15.72
N GLY A 206 11.45 -13.86 -15.53
CA GLY A 206 10.68 -14.93 -14.87
C GLY A 206 10.93 -15.07 -13.37
N THR A 207 11.61 -14.09 -12.76
CA THR A 207 11.92 -14.05 -11.34
C THR A 207 11.27 -12.81 -10.71
N LEU A 208 10.66 -12.99 -9.53
CA LEU A 208 10.22 -11.92 -8.65
C LEU A 208 11.29 -11.61 -7.60
N TYR A 209 11.59 -10.32 -7.45
CA TYR A 209 12.43 -9.78 -6.39
C TYR A 209 11.53 -9.05 -5.40
N LEU A 210 11.53 -9.52 -4.15
CA LEU A 210 10.64 -9.04 -3.10
C LEU A 210 11.46 -8.23 -2.10
N GLY A 211 11.07 -6.98 -1.92
CA GLY A 211 11.64 -6.09 -0.90
C GLY A 211 10.71 -5.98 0.29
N SER A 212 11.31 -5.88 1.48
CA SER A 212 10.63 -5.65 2.75
C SER A 212 11.23 -4.44 3.44
N PHE A 213 10.42 -3.69 4.19
CA PHE A 213 10.93 -2.62 5.07
C PHE A 213 11.41 -3.15 6.43
N LYS A 214 11.36 -4.46 6.66
CA LYS A 214 11.81 -5.13 7.89
C LYS A 214 13.01 -6.04 7.70
N ASP A 215 13.14 -6.65 6.53
CA ASP A 215 14.24 -7.54 6.22
C ASP A 215 15.47 -6.75 5.73
N ASP A 216 16.67 -7.26 5.99
CA ASP A 216 17.96 -6.69 5.56
C ASP A 216 18.49 -7.32 4.26
N TYR A 217 17.62 -8.03 3.54
CA TYR A 217 17.88 -8.71 2.28
C TYR A 217 16.74 -8.50 1.28
N ILE A 218 16.96 -8.93 0.03
CA ILE A 218 15.94 -9.00 -1.01
C ILE A 218 15.67 -10.49 -1.27
N ALA A 219 14.41 -10.91 -1.14
CA ALA A 219 14.04 -12.28 -1.45
C ALA A 219 13.87 -12.47 -2.96
N LYS A 220 14.22 -13.66 -3.46
CA LYS A 220 14.17 -14.01 -4.88
C LYS A 220 13.29 -15.23 -5.07
N VAL A 221 12.33 -15.15 -5.98
CA VAL A 221 11.29 -16.17 -6.19
C VAL A 221 11.09 -16.41 -7.67
N LEU A 222 10.94 -17.66 -8.10
CA LEU A 222 10.60 -17.97 -9.49
C LEU A 222 9.08 -17.85 -9.70
N LYS A 223 8.64 -17.01 -10.65
CA LYS A 223 7.21 -16.75 -10.92
C LYS A 223 6.45 -18.06 -11.22
N ASN A 224 7.08 -18.96 -11.98
CA ASN A 224 6.44 -20.20 -12.46
C ASN A 224 6.35 -21.35 -11.44
N MET A 225 6.73 -21.16 -10.16
CA MET A 225 6.64 -22.24 -9.16
C MET A 225 5.50 -22.11 -8.15
N GLY A 226 4.72 -21.00 -8.15
CA GLY A 226 3.49 -20.86 -7.36
C GLY A 226 3.62 -21.06 -5.83
N VAL A 227 4.82 -21.34 -5.31
CA VAL A 227 5.08 -21.66 -3.91
C VAL A 227 6.47 -21.12 -3.55
N LEU A 228 6.52 -20.26 -2.53
CA LEU A 228 7.75 -19.88 -1.85
C LEU A 228 8.27 -21.11 -1.11
N THR A 229 9.15 -21.89 -1.73
CA THR A 229 9.87 -22.98 -1.06
C THR A 229 11.32 -22.55 -0.85
N GLU A 230 11.83 -22.92 0.33
CA GLU A 230 13.16 -22.63 0.88
C GLU A 230 14.28 -22.78 -0.17
N ILE A 231 15.23 -21.82 -0.18
CA ILE A 231 16.57 -22.00 -0.75
C ILE A 231 17.53 -22.34 0.38
#